data_AF-A0A8J4QSZ8-F1
#
_entry.id   AF-A0A8J4QSZ8-F1
#
_cell.length_a   1.000
_cell.length_b   1.000
_cell.length_c   1.000
_cell.angle_alpha   90.00
_cell.angle_beta   90.00
_cell.angle_gamma   90.00
#
_symmetry.space_group_name_H-M   'P 1'
#
loop_
_entity.id
_entity.type
_entity.pdbx_description
1 polymer ?
#
loop_
_entity_poly.entity_id
_entity_poly.type
_entity_poly.pdbx_seq_one_letter_code
_entity_poly.pdbx_strand_id
1 'polypeptide(L)' 'MFWFLQDKYLQKVHFSRHAIPLPESMQIDDLEGAKRAGEIFGYPLMKRLAYDGCRNAVAHSEEELSSAVADQLFVWL' A
#
# COMPACT_ATOMS: atom_id res chain seq x y z
N MET A 1 9.58 -5.03 21.84
CA MET A 1 10.36 -4.02 21.09
C MET A 1 10.57 -4.41 19.61
N PHE A 2 9.57 -4.97 18.89
CA PHE A 2 9.77 -5.37 17.48
C PHE A 2 8.53 -5.25 16.58
N TRP A 3 7.35 -4.97 17.15
CA TRP A 3 6.06 -4.98 16.44
C TRP A 3 5.91 -3.87 15.38
N PHE A 4 6.52 -2.71 15.59
CA PHE A 4 6.46 -1.57 14.68
C PHE A 4 7.09 -1.83 13.29
N LEU A 5 8.02 -2.79 13.18
CA LEU A 5 8.68 -3.10 11.90
C LEU A 5 7.76 -3.86 10.93
N GLN A 6 6.76 -4.58 11.44
CA GLN A 6 5.86 -5.38 10.61
C GLN A 6 4.79 -4.52 9.93
N ASP A 7 4.35 -3.44 10.59
CA ASP A 7 3.33 -2.54 10.06
C ASP A 7 3.95 -1.45 9.17
N LYS A 8 3.75 -1.57 7.86
CA LYS A 8 4.26 -0.61 6.85
C LYS A 8 3.66 0.79 6.98
N TYR A 9 2.44 0.91 7.51
CA TYR A 9 1.80 2.22 7.72
C TYR A 9 2.44 2.95 8.89
N LEU A 10 2.56 2.29 10.05
CA LEU A 10 3.21 2.88 11.21
C LEU A 10 4.65 3.27 10.89
N GLN A 11 5.35 2.42 10.13
CA GLN A 11 6.70 2.72 9.64
C GLN A 11 6.77 4.03 8.85
N LYS A 12 5.85 4.25 7.91
CA LYS A 12 5.79 5.49 7.12
C LYS A 12 5.43 6.71 7.95
N VAL A 13 4.43 6.60 8.84
CA VAL A 13 4.05 7.70 9.72
C VAL A 13 5.23 8.14 10.58
N HIS A 14 6.03 7.18 11.07
CA HIS A 14 7.24 7.48 11.82
C HIS A 14 8.32 8.13 10.95
N PHE A 15 8.61 7.60 9.76
CA PHE A 15 9.59 8.20 8.84
C PHE A 15 9.19 9.60 8.37
N SER A 16 7.91 9.83 8.11
CA SER A 16 7.35 11.14 7.79
C SER A 16 7.56 12.15 8.93
N ARG A 17 7.33 11.74 10.19
CA ARG A 17 7.61 12.56 11.38
C ARG A 17 9.09 12.92 11.53
N HIS A 18 9.98 12.08 11.01
CA HIS A 18 11.43 12.28 11.05
C HIS A 18 11.99 12.94 9.78
N ALA A 19 11.13 13.51 8.93
CA ALA A 19 11.50 14.20 7.69
C ALA A 19 12.38 13.35 6.74
N ILE A 20 12.22 12.03 6.79
CA ILE A 20 12.86 11.11 5.85
C ILE A 20 12.02 11.12 4.57
N PRO A 21 12.61 11.39 3.38
CA PRO A 21 11.87 11.39 2.13
C PRO A 21 11.32 10.00 1.85
N LEU A 22 10.02 9.92 1.59
CA LEU A 22 9.31 8.69 1.28
C LEU A 22 8.81 8.72 -0.16
N PRO A 23 8.80 7.57 -0.86
CA PRO A 23 8.10 7.47 -2.13
C PRO A 23 6.60 7.72 -1.92
N GLU A 24 5.95 8.25 -2.96
CA GLU A 24 4.53 8.54 -2.92
C GLU A 24 3.73 7.27 -2.65
N SER A 25 2.71 7.40 -1.81
CA SER A 25 1.84 6.28 -1.45
C SER A 25 0.54 6.77 -0.87
N MET A 26 -0.47 5.93 -0.96
CA MET A 26 -1.81 6.26 -0.50
C MET A 26 -2.35 5.12 0.37
N GLN A 27 -2.91 5.50 1.51
CA GLN A 27 -3.74 4.60 2.30
C GLN A 27 -5.06 4.41 1.56
N ILE A 28 -5.46 3.17 1.35
CA ILE A 28 -6.73 2.85 0.70
C ILE A 28 -7.49 1.82 1.54
N ASP A 29 -8.66 2.22 2.03
CA ASP A 29 -9.46 1.37 2.89
C ASP A 29 -10.44 0.49 2.09
N ASP A 30 -10.69 0.84 0.82
CA ASP A 30 -11.68 0.22 -0.05
C ASP A 30 -11.24 0.13 -1.53
N LEU A 31 -12.03 -0.61 -2.33
CA LEU A 31 -11.82 -0.77 -3.77
C LEU A 31 -11.85 0.55 -4.52
N GLU A 32 -12.72 1.48 -4.12
CA GLU A 32 -12.81 2.80 -4.74
C GLU A 32 -11.55 3.64 -4.46
N GLY A 33 -10.95 3.54 -3.28
CA GLY A 33 -9.63 4.09 -2.99
C GLY A 33 -8.56 3.50 -3.89
N ALA A 34 -8.61 2.19 -4.15
CA ALA A 34 -7.67 1.52 -5.04
C ALA A 34 -7.78 1.99 -6.49
N LYS A 35 -9.01 2.23 -7.00
CA LYS A 35 -9.23 2.80 -8.33
C LYS A 35 -8.65 4.21 -8.44
N ARG A 36 -8.93 5.07 -7.45
CA ARG A 36 -8.35 6.43 -7.38
C ARG A 36 -6.82 6.38 -7.34
N ALA A 37 -6.23 5.43 -6.61
CA ALA A 37 -4.79 5.23 -6.61
C ALA A 37 -4.28 4.81 -8.00
N GLY A 38 -5.00 3.95 -8.72
CA GLY A 38 -4.69 3.60 -10.11
C GLY A 38 -4.75 4.79 -11.07
N GLU A 39 -5.70 5.72 -10.89
CA GLU A 39 -5.79 6.95 -11.67
C GLU A 39 -4.66 7.95 -11.38
N ILE A 40 -4.24 8.06 -10.11
CA ILE A 40 -3.20 9.00 -9.68
C ILE A 40 -1.80 8.48 -10.01
N PHE A 41 -1.52 7.21 -9.71
CA PHE A 41 -0.19 6.61 -9.78
C PHE A 41 0.05 5.82 -11.06
N GLY A 42 -1.02 5.38 -11.73
CA GLY A 42 -0.92 4.44 -12.85
C GLY A 42 -0.64 3.00 -12.40
N TYR A 43 -0.85 2.05 -13.31
CA TYR A 43 -0.59 0.64 -13.08
C TYR A 43 0.83 0.24 -13.53
N PRO A 44 1.45 -0.79 -12.92
CA PRO A 44 0.90 -1.67 -11.89
C PRO A 44 0.96 -1.07 -10.47
N LEU A 45 -0.06 -1.37 -9.66
CA LEU A 45 -0.12 -0.99 -8.25
C LEU A 45 0.35 -2.14 -7.36
N MET A 46 1.25 -1.87 -6.42
CA MET A 46 1.73 -2.88 -5.46
C MET A 46 1.15 -2.64 -4.07
N LYS A 47 0.43 -3.63 -3.54
CA LYS A 47 0.05 -3.69 -2.12
C LYS A 47 1.18 -4.34 -1.32
N ARG A 48 1.69 -3.64 -0.29
CA ARG A 48 2.69 -4.22 0.64
C ARG A 48 2.28 -4.02 2.10
N LEU A 49 1.97 -5.12 2.78
CA LEU A 49 1.53 -5.12 4.18
C LEU A 49 2.65 -5.53 5.15
N ALA A 50 3.33 -6.64 4.88
CA ALA A 50 4.36 -7.18 5.76
C ALA A 50 5.63 -7.59 4.99
N TYR A 51 6.74 -7.73 5.72
CA TYR A 51 8.05 -8.09 5.16
C TYR A 51 8.16 -9.57 4.80
N ASP A 52 7.35 -10.43 5.43
CA ASP A 52 7.30 -11.88 5.20
C ASP A 52 6.62 -12.25 3.86
N GLY A 53 6.13 -11.26 3.12
CA GLY A 53 5.41 -11.47 1.86
C GLY A 53 3.94 -11.83 2.05
N CYS A 54 3.49 -12.05 3.29
CA CYS A 54 2.11 -12.37 3.58
C CYS A 54 1.23 -11.18 3.18
N ARG A 55 0.30 -11.44 2.25
CA ARG A 55 -0.69 -10.47 1.75
C ARG A 55 -0.11 -9.30 0.95
N ASN A 56 1.07 -9.46 0.36
CA ASN A 56 1.51 -8.59 -0.71
C ASN A 56 0.80 -9.02 -2.01
N ALA A 57 0.31 -8.06 -2.77
CA ALA A 57 -0.39 -8.32 -4.03
C ALA A 57 0.02 -7.25 -5.05
N VAL A 58 0.03 -7.62 -6.32
CA VAL A 58 0.26 -6.68 -7.43
C VAL A 58 -1.00 -6.70 -8.29
N ALA A 59 -1.49 -5.54 -8.68
CA ALA A 59 -2.58 -5.39 -9.63
C ALA A 59 -2.05 -4.67 -10.87
N HIS A 60 -2.10 -5.33 -12.02
CA HIS A 60 -1.66 -4.78 -13.30
C HIS A 60 -2.75 -3.98 -14.01
N SER A 61 -4.01 -4.14 -13.57
CA SER A 61 -5.16 -3.43 -14.12
C SER A 61 -6.23 -3.22 -13.06
N GLU A 62 -7.25 -2.43 -13.39
CA GLU A 62 -8.37 -2.13 -12.50
C GLU A 62 -9.17 -3.40 -12.13
N GLU A 63 -9.30 -4.34 -13.06
CA GLU A 63 -10.02 -5.59 -12.84
C GLU A 63 -9.34 -6.47 -11.78
N GLU A 64 -8.01 -6.47 -11.77
CA GLU A 64 -7.18 -7.21 -10.80
C GLU A 64 -7.21 -6.59 -9.39
N LEU A 65 -7.60 -5.32 -9.26
CA LEU A 65 -7.75 -4.66 -7.96
C LEU A 65 -8.72 -5.41 -7.05
N SER A 66 -9.86 -5.84 -7.58
CA SER A 66 -10.87 -6.55 -6.79
C SER A 66 -10.33 -7.79 -6.06
N SER A 67 -9.36 -8.48 -6.68
CA SER A 67 -8.71 -9.66 -6.11
C SER A 67 -7.56 -9.29 -5.16
N ALA A 68 -6.79 -8.24 -5.48
CA ALA A 68 -5.67 -7.78 -4.66
C ALA A 68 -6.11 -7.03 -3.37
N VAL A 69 -7.32 -6.46 -3.37
CA VAL A 69 -7.79 -5.43 -2.42
C VAL A 69 -8.74 -5.99 -1.32
N ALA A 70 -8.80 -7.30 -1.13
CA ALA A 70 -9.85 -7.93 -0.30
C ALA A 70 -9.81 -7.64 1.23
N ASP A 71 -8.67 -7.30 1.85
CA ASP A 71 -8.56 -7.21 3.32
C ASP A 71 -7.58 -6.10 3.82
N GLN A 72 -7.92 -4.81 3.74
CA GLN A 72 -7.10 -3.63 4.10
C GLN A 72 -5.85 -3.40 3.24
N LEU A 73 -5.69 -2.16 2.75
CA LEU A 73 -4.69 -1.89 1.72
C LEU A 73 -3.89 -0.61 1.90
N PHE A 74 -2.64 -0.76 1.52
CA PHE A 74 -1.71 0.32 1.29
C PHE A 74 -1.12 0.09 -0.08
N VAL A 75 -1.29 1.04 -0.98
CA VAL A 75 -0.76 0.96 -2.34
C VAL A 75 0.54 1.74 -2.42
N TRP A 76 1.51 1.10 -3.07
CA TRP A 76 2.83 1.60 -3.39
C TRP A 76 3.01 1.61 -4.92
N LEU A 77 3.72 2.62 -5.39
CA LEU A 77 4.45 2.60 -6.67
C LEU A 77 5.71 1.72 -6.56
#